data_AF-A0A8F4FWH8-F1
#
_entry.id   AF-A0A8F4FWH8-F1
#
_cell.length_a   1.000
_cell.length_b   1.000
_cell.length_c   1.000
_cell.angle_alpha   90.00
_cell.angle_beta   90.00
_cell.angle_gamma   90.00
#
_symmetry.space_group_name_H-M   'P 1'
#
loop_
_entity.id
_entity.type
_entity.pdbx_description
1 polymer ?
#
loop_
_entity_poly.entity_id
_entity_poly.type
_entity_poly.pdbx_seq_one_letter_code
_entity_poly.pdbx_strand_id
1 'polypeptide(L)'
;MSGLGLATVLALTAAVLHATWNLLLKTAPAADRDLTSWGLFLVGGVLVVPVVVGLGGPGVDAAPWLALSGVIHVGYITFLVAAYHHGDFSLAYPLARGGGAVVAAVGGAAFLGDQLPLLAWLAIAVVAAALASLVGRGVSLRTVRDALLTGVAIGAYTVVDAHGSRVSPDAVAYGLSSTATAAAGISAAFLVRGRGPALVAAWPAHWKRWSVAGACTAAAYALVVVAVRHAPVGYVAVLRESSVVLGALVGWRILHEPLGGRRLVSSFVILAGMLGLIAATL
;
A
#
# COMPACT_ATOMS: atom_id res chain seq x y z
N MET A 1 27.10 3.99 8.13
CA MET A 1 25.77 4.59 8.40
C MET A 1 25.23 3.97 9.69
N SER A 2 24.60 4.73 10.58
CA SER A 2 23.91 4.15 11.74
C SER A 2 22.75 3.26 11.28
N GLY A 3 22.33 2.29 12.10
CA GLY A 3 21.16 1.45 11.79
C GLY A 3 19.92 2.28 11.46
N LEU A 4 19.69 3.34 12.23
CA LEU A 4 18.62 4.30 11.98
C LEU A 4 18.76 4.99 10.61
N GLY A 5 19.95 5.48 10.26
CA GLY A 5 20.18 6.15 8.98
C GLY A 5 19.98 5.23 7.77
N LEU A 6 20.34 3.95 7.88
CA LEU A 6 20.04 2.95 6.86
C LEU A 6 18.53 2.74 6.73
N ALA A 7 17.82 2.54 7.85
CA ALA A 7 16.37 2.38 7.85
C ALA A 7 15.65 3.58 7.23
N THR A 8 16.12 4.80 7.49
CA THR A 8 15.57 6.02 6.90
C THR A 8 15.65 5.99 5.38
N VAL A 9 16.84 5.69 4.83
CA VAL A 9 17.05 5.62 3.39
C VAL A 9 16.14 4.56 2.78
N LEU A 10 16.12 3.35 3.34
CA LEU A 10 15.29 2.25 2.84
C LEU A 10 13.80 2.59 2.86
N ALA A 11 13.29 3.20 3.94
CA ALA A 11 11.89 3.57 4.08
C ALA A 11 11.47 4.69 3.11
N LEU A 12 12.33 5.70 2.91
CA LEU A 12 12.08 6.77 1.94
C LEU A 12 12.16 6.24 0.50
N THR A 13 13.11 5.34 0.21
CA THR A 13 13.16 4.65 -1.08
C THR A 13 11.87 3.85 -1.31
N ALA A 14 11.40 3.11 -0.31
CA ALA A 14 10.14 2.39 -0.40
C ALA A 14 8.94 3.33 -0.64
N ALA A 15 8.92 4.50 0.01
CA ALA A 15 7.88 5.52 -0.21
C ALA A 15 7.83 6.00 -1.67
N VAL A 16 9.01 6.24 -2.27
CA VAL A 16 9.13 6.58 -3.69
C VAL A 16 8.64 5.43 -4.57
N LEU A 17 9.11 4.21 -4.35
CA LEU A 17 8.68 3.04 -5.13
C LEU A 17 7.17 2.79 -5.04
N HIS A 18 6.57 2.99 -3.85
CA HIS A 18 5.13 2.94 -3.66
C HIS A 18 4.40 3.98 -4.52
N ALA A 19 4.84 5.24 -4.48
CA ALA A 19 4.28 6.29 -5.32
C ALA A 19 4.48 5.98 -6.82
N THR A 20 5.63 5.40 -7.20
CA THR A 20 5.95 5.04 -8.58
C THR A 20 5.02 3.96 -9.13
N TRP A 21 4.84 2.83 -8.46
CA TRP A 21 3.98 1.77 -9.00
C TRP A 21 2.50 2.20 -9.05
N ASN A 22 2.05 2.98 -8.06
CA ASN A 22 0.70 3.56 -8.05
C ASN A 22 0.51 4.57 -9.20
N LEU A 23 1.52 5.40 -9.47
CA LEU A 23 1.52 6.28 -10.62
C LEU A 23 1.48 5.49 -11.93
N LEU A 24 2.28 4.41 -12.05
CA LEU A 24 2.28 3.55 -13.23
C LEU A 24 0.93 2.86 -13.43
N LEU A 25 0.23 2.48 -12.36
CA LEU A 25 -1.14 1.99 -12.47
C LEU A 25 -2.11 3.09 -12.91
N LYS A 26 -2.04 4.27 -12.28
CA LYS A 26 -2.91 5.40 -12.61
C LYS A 26 -2.71 5.93 -14.02
N THR A 27 -1.49 6.00 -14.52
CA THR A 27 -1.19 6.48 -15.88
C THR A 27 -1.46 5.44 -16.96
N ALA A 28 -1.94 4.23 -16.60
CA ALA A 28 -2.34 3.25 -17.60
C ALA A 28 -3.55 3.76 -18.39
N PRO A 29 -3.66 3.43 -19.70
CA PRO A 29 -4.89 3.67 -20.43
C PRO A 29 -6.07 3.15 -19.62
N ALA A 30 -7.16 3.92 -19.57
CA ALA A 30 -8.29 3.57 -18.71
C ALA A 30 -8.81 2.15 -19.01
N ALA A 31 -8.88 1.75 -20.27
CA ALA A 31 -9.31 0.40 -20.68
C ALA A 31 -8.40 -0.73 -20.17
N ASP A 32 -7.12 -0.45 -19.90
CA ASP A 32 -6.10 -1.43 -19.55
C ASP A 32 -5.73 -1.39 -18.06
N ARG A 33 -6.35 -0.52 -17.27
CA ARG A 33 -5.95 -0.32 -15.86
C ARG A 33 -6.18 -1.57 -15.01
N ASP A 34 -7.28 -2.28 -15.24
CA ASP A 34 -7.55 -3.58 -14.63
C ASP A 34 -6.45 -4.61 -14.99
N LEU A 35 -6.13 -4.75 -16.29
CA LEU A 35 -5.07 -5.66 -16.74
C LEU A 35 -3.70 -5.24 -16.22
N THR A 36 -3.45 -3.94 -16.09
CA THR A 36 -2.21 -3.40 -15.52
C THR A 36 -2.07 -3.76 -14.05
N SER A 37 -3.17 -3.68 -13.29
CA SER A 37 -3.19 -4.12 -11.89
C SER A 37 -2.88 -5.61 -11.76
N TRP A 38 -3.44 -6.44 -12.65
CA TRP A 38 -3.13 -7.86 -12.65
C TRP A 38 -1.67 -8.12 -13.05
N GLY A 39 -1.22 -7.57 -14.18
CA GLY A 39 0.11 -7.80 -14.72
C GLY A 39 1.23 -7.39 -13.76
N LEU A 40 1.11 -6.23 -13.09
CA LEU A 40 2.13 -5.78 -12.15
C LEU A 40 2.22 -6.69 -10.91
N PHE A 41 1.09 -7.15 -10.38
CA PHE A 41 1.08 -8.05 -9.22
C PHE A 41 1.59 -9.43 -9.59
N LEU A 42 1.19 -9.95 -10.76
CA LEU A 42 1.71 -11.21 -11.29
C LEU A 42 3.24 -11.17 -11.40
N VAL A 43 3.79 -10.13 -12.04
CA VAL A 43 5.24 -10.00 -12.18
C VAL A 43 5.91 -9.85 -10.82
N GLY A 44 5.41 -8.97 -9.95
CA GLY A 44 5.97 -8.78 -8.60
C GLY A 44 5.98 -10.06 -7.77
N GLY A 45 4.89 -10.83 -7.81
CA GLY A 45 4.78 -12.12 -7.13
C GLY A 45 5.74 -13.17 -7.67
N VAL A 46 5.86 -13.29 -9.00
CA VAL A 46 6.80 -14.23 -9.62
C VAL A 46 8.25 -13.89 -9.30
N LEU A 47 8.60 -12.60 -9.29
CA LEU A 47 9.98 -12.14 -9.03
C LEU A 47 10.48 -12.51 -7.62
N VAL A 48 9.59 -12.59 -6.63
CA VAL A 48 9.99 -12.87 -5.24
C VAL A 48 10.07 -14.37 -4.91
N VAL A 49 9.48 -15.25 -5.74
CA VAL A 49 9.43 -16.70 -5.48
C VAL A 49 10.81 -17.31 -5.23
N PRO A 50 11.86 -17.08 -6.05
CA PRO A 50 13.18 -17.69 -5.80
C PRO A 50 13.77 -17.27 -4.46
N VAL A 51 13.53 -16.04 -4.02
CA VAL A 51 14.02 -15.52 -2.73
C VAL A 51 13.28 -16.18 -1.58
N VAL A 52 11.95 -16.31 -1.68
CA VAL A 52 11.12 -17.00 -0.66
C VAL A 52 11.57 -18.46 -0.49
N VAL A 53 11.80 -19.16 -1.60
CA VAL A 53 12.29 -20.54 -1.58
C VAL A 53 13.67 -20.62 -0.93
N GLY A 54 14.58 -19.71 -1.27
CA GLY A 54 15.92 -19.65 -0.66
C GLY A 54 15.92 -19.33 0.84
N LEU A 55 14.90 -18.62 1.34
CA LEU A 55 14.72 -18.33 2.77
C LEU A 55 14.03 -19.48 3.54
N GLY A 56 13.61 -20.55 2.87
CA GLY A 56 12.89 -21.67 3.50
C GLY A 56 11.40 -21.44 3.70
N GLY A 57 10.85 -20.36 3.14
CA GLY A 57 9.43 -20.02 3.21
C GLY A 57 8.98 -19.40 4.55
N PRO A 58 7.69 -19.02 4.64
CA PRO A 58 7.15 -18.26 5.78
C PRO A 58 6.76 -19.14 6.99
N GLY A 59 7.03 -20.44 6.95
CA GLY A 59 6.52 -21.40 7.93
C GLY A 59 5.03 -21.75 7.74
N VAL A 60 4.63 -22.91 8.26
CA VAL A 60 3.26 -23.44 8.13
C VAL A 60 2.24 -22.64 8.93
N ASP A 61 2.61 -22.15 10.12
CA ASP A 61 1.71 -21.41 11.01
C ASP A 61 1.31 -20.04 10.44
N ALA A 62 2.11 -19.50 9.52
CA ALA A 62 1.82 -18.26 8.82
C ALA A 62 0.86 -18.42 7.62
N ALA A 63 0.65 -19.66 7.13
CA ALA A 63 -0.09 -19.92 5.90
C ALA A 63 -1.56 -19.43 5.93
N PRO A 64 -2.33 -19.60 7.03
CA PRO A 64 -3.70 -19.08 7.10
C PRO A 64 -3.75 -17.55 6.98
N TRP A 65 -2.77 -16.85 7.56
CA TRP A 65 -2.69 -15.39 7.53
C TRP A 65 -2.28 -14.87 6.16
N LEU A 66 -1.36 -15.56 5.48
CA LEU A 66 -1.04 -15.28 4.07
C LEU A 66 -2.24 -15.47 3.15
N ALA A 67 -2.98 -16.56 3.32
CA ALA A 67 -4.19 -16.83 2.54
C ALA A 67 -5.25 -15.74 2.75
N LEU A 68 -5.52 -15.38 4.02
CA LEU A 68 -6.45 -14.30 4.36
C LEU A 68 -5.99 -12.96 3.79
N SER A 69 -4.71 -12.62 3.94
CA SER A 69 -4.12 -11.40 3.37
C SER A 69 -4.25 -11.36 1.85
N GLY A 70 -3.99 -12.47 1.16
CA GLY A 70 -4.18 -12.61 -0.28
C GLY A 70 -5.62 -12.35 -0.72
N VAL A 71 -6.61 -12.86 0.02
CA VAL A 71 -8.04 -12.58 -0.25
C VAL A 71 -8.35 -11.09 -0.06
N ILE A 72 -7.87 -10.47 1.03
CA ILE A 72 -8.07 -9.04 1.26
C ILE A 72 -7.41 -8.22 0.15
N HIS A 73 -6.24 -8.64 -0.34
CA HIS A 73 -5.53 -7.98 -1.44
C HIS A 73 -6.34 -7.94 -2.75
N VAL A 74 -7.17 -8.96 -3.03
CA VAL A 74 -8.10 -8.93 -4.18
C VAL A 74 -9.11 -7.79 -4.04
N GLY A 75 -9.69 -7.61 -2.86
CA GLY A 75 -10.59 -6.51 -2.57
C GLY A 75 -9.88 -5.16 -2.67
N TYR A 76 -8.71 -5.05 -2.02
CA TYR A 76 -7.83 -3.88 -2.08
C TYR A 76 -7.57 -3.41 -3.51
N ILE A 77 -7.07 -4.29 -4.39
CA ILE A 77 -6.70 -3.88 -5.74
C ILE A 77 -7.93 -3.52 -6.57
N THR A 78 -9.06 -4.20 -6.34
CA THR A 78 -10.34 -3.92 -7.01
C THR A 78 -10.81 -2.51 -6.67
N PHE A 79 -10.83 -2.14 -5.38
CA PHE A 79 -11.25 -0.80 -4.96
C PHE A 79 -10.24 0.28 -5.35
N LEU A 80 -8.93 -0.02 -5.31
CA LEU A 80 -7.89 0.91 -5.71
C LEU A 80 -8.01 1.27 -7.19
N VAL A 81 -8.16 0.27 -8.05
CA VAL A 81 -8.32 0.48 -9.49
C VAL A 81 -9.61 1.26 -9.76
N ALA A 82 -10.73 0.90 -9.10
CA ALA A 82 -11.98 1.64 -9.21
C ALA A 82 -11.83 3.13 -8.81
N ALA A 83 -11.10 3.42 -7.73
CA ALA A 83 -10.81 4.80 -7.32
C ALA A 83 -9.97 5.54 -8.39
N TYR A 84 -9.02 4.86 -9.03
CA TYR A 84 -8.19 5.43 -10.09
C TYR A 84 -8.89 5.57 -11.44
N HIS A 85 -9.97 4.83 -11.69
CA HIS A 85 -10.84 5.08 -12.85
C HIS A 85 -11.61 6.38 -12.76
N HIS A 86 -12.16 6.68 -11.58
CA HIS A 86 -13.15 7.74 -11.42
C HIS A 86 -12.62 8.98 -10.71
N GLY A 87 -11.42 8.89 -10.11
CA GLY A 87 -10.89 9.91 -9.21
C GLY A 87 -9.49 10.38 -9.57
N ASP A 88 -9.22 11.63 -9.22
CA ASP A 88 -7.88 12.20 -9.21
C ASP A 88 -6.95 11.38 -8.30
N PHE A 89 -5.74 11.13 -8.76
CA PHE A 89 -4.68 10.46 -8.01
C PHE A 89 -4.32 11.21 -6.74
N SER A 90 -4.18 12.52 -6.85
CA SER A 90 -3.87 13.45 -5.74
C SER A 90 -4.99 13.53 -4.69
N LEU A 91 -6.13 12.87 -4.91
CA LEU A 91 -7.20 12.70 -3.95
C LEU A 91 -7.31 11.23 -3.47
N ALA A 92 -7.45 10.30 -4.42
CA ALA A 92 -7.70 8.90 -4.13
C ALA A 92 -6.53 8.25 -3.37
N TYR A 93 -5.30 8.59 -3.73
CA TYR A 93 -4.12 7.98 -3.12
C TYR A 93 -3.90 8.42 -1.66
N PRO A 94 -3.97 9.72 -1.30
CA PRO A 94 -3.98 10.14 0.10
C PRO A 94 -5.11 9.54 0.93
N LEU A 95 -6.34 9.49 0.38
CA LEU A 95 -7.50 8.90 1.06
C LEU A 95 -7.28 7.42 1.37
N ALA A 96 -6.81 6.65 0.39
CA ALA A 96 -6.54 5.23 0.56
C ALA A 96 -5.41 4.97 1.57
N ARG A 97 -4.26 5.63 1.40
CA ARG A 97 -3.07 5.40 2.24
C ARG A 97 -3.25 5.89 3.67
N GLY A 98 -3.72 7.13 3.83
CA GLY A 98 -3.98 7.70 5.16
C GLY A 98 -5.12 6.99 5.88
N GLY A 99 -6.19 6.64 5.16
CA GLY A 99 -7.28 5.83 5.72
C GLY A 99 -6.80 4.45 6.17
N GLY A 100 -5.94 3.80 5.37
CA GLY A 100 -5.33 2.53 5.74
C GLY A 100 -4.43 2.59 6.96
N ALA A 101 -3.67 3.68 7.12
CA ALA A 101 -2.85 3.89 8.31
C ALA A 101 -3.70 4.05 9.58
N VAL A 102 -4.80 4.81 9.50
CA VAL A 102 -5.77 4.95 10.61
C VAL A 102 -6.39 3.61 10.97
N VAL A 103 -6.90 2.86 9.99
CA VAL A 103 -7.53 1.55 10.21
C VAL A 103 -6.52 0.54 10.78
N ALA A 104 -5.28 0.54 10.29
CA ALA A 104 -4.22 -0.32 10.82
C ALA A 104 -3.91 -0.01 12.29
N ALA A 105 -3.78 1.26 12.67
CA ALA A 105 -3.50 1.66 14.06
C ALA A 105 -4.63 1.26 15.01
N VAL A 106 -5.88 1.54 14.63
CA VAL A 106 -7.07 1.16 15.41
C VAL A 106 -7.18 -0.37 15.51
N GLY A 107 -6.95 -1.09 14.40
CA GLY A 107 -7.00 -2.54 14.37
C GLY A 107 -5.89 -3.22 15.18
N GLY A 108 -4.68 -2.64 15.22
CA GLY A 108 -3.60 -3.09 16.09
C GLY A 108 -3.99 -3.01 17.57
N ALA A 109 -4.58 -1.88 17.98
CA ALA A 109 -5.07 -1.71 19.33
C ALA A 109 -6.23 -2.67 19.68
N ALA A 110 -7.18 -2.85 18.76
CA ALA A 110 -8.36 -3.67 18.98
C ALA A 110 -8.09 -5.19 18.96
N PHE A 111 -7.21 -5.66 18.08
CA PHE A 111 -7.04 -7.09 17.79
C PHE A 111 -5.67 -7.65 18.17
N LEU A 112 -4.63 -6.81 18.22
CA LEU A 112 -3.25 -7.25 18.49
C LEU A 112 -2.74 -6.89 19.88
N GLY A 113 -3.56 -6.22 20.69
CA GLY A 113 -3.25 -5.81 22.06
C GLY A 113 -2.32 -4.60 22.14
N ASP A 114 -2.12 -3.88 21.04
CA ASP A 114 -1.23 -2.71 21.00
C ASP A 114 -1.80 -1.60 21.93
N GLN A 115 -0.97 -1.08 22.83
CA GLN A 115 -1.38 -0.03 23.76
C GLN A 115 -1.09 1.35 23.15
N LEU A 116 -2.14 2.12 22.86
CA LEU A 116 -2.03 3.46 22.30
C LEU A 116 -2.26 4.53 23.38
N PRO A 117 -1.25 5.36 23.69
CA PRO A 117 -1.43 6.47 24.64
C PRO A 117 -2.34 7.55 24.05
N LEU A 118 -2.83 8.46 24.90
CA LEU A 118 -3.77 9.52 24.48
C LEU A 118 -3.26 10.33 23.28
N LEU A 119 -1.96 10.64 23.23
CA LEU A 119 -1.38 11.40 22.13
C LEU A 119 -1.44 10.64 20.79
N ALA A 120 -1.37 9.30 20.80
CA ALA A 120 -1.57 8.47 19.63
C ALA A 120 -3.01 8.57 19.11
N TRP A 121 -3.99 8.55 20.01
CA TRP A 121 -5.40 8.75 19.64
C TRP A 121 -5.68 10.14 19.07
N LEU A 122 -5.06 11.18 19.64
CA LEU A 122 -5.18 12.55 19.11
C LEU A 122 -4.57 12.66 17.71
N ALA A 123 -3.41 12.03 17.47
CA ALA A 123 -2.80 11.98 16.15
C ALA A 123 -3.69 11.27 15.12
N ILE A 124 -4.30 10.15 15.48
CA ILE A 124 -5.29 9.44 14.64
C ILE A 124 -6.47 10.37 14.31
N ALA A 125 -7.01 11.09 15.29
CA ALA A 125 -8.11 12.03 15.08
C ALA A 125 -7.72 13.17 14.12
N VAL A 126 -6.49 13.70 14.23
CA VAL A 126 -5.97 14.73 13.32
C VAL A 126 -5.85 14.20 11.88
N VAL A 127 -5.31 12.98 11.70
CA VAL A 127 -5.22 12.34 10.38
C VAL A 127 -6.62 12.13 9.80
N ALA A 128 -7.57 11.62 10.60
CA ALA A 128 -8.95 11.43 10.17
C ALA A 128 -9.62 12.74 9.74
N ALA A 129 -9.42 13.84 10.49
CA ALA A 129 -9.91 15.16 10.13
C ALA A 129 -9.28 15.70 8.84
N ALA A 130 -7.98 15.49 8.64
CA ALA A 130 -7.28 15.87 7.41
C ALA A 130 -7.83 15.10 6.19
N LEU A 131 -8.08 13.80 6.34
CA LEU A 131 -8.72 12.97 5.31
C LEU A 131 -10.14 13.45 5.01
N ALA A 132 -10.94 13.74 6.04
CA ALA A 132 -12.28 14.29 5.86
C ALA A 132 -12.25 15.63 5.10
N SER A 133 -11.24 16.47 5.38
CA SER A 133 -11.08 17.75 4.69
C SER A 133 -10.78 17.63 3.18
N LEU A 134 -10.29 16.47 2.71
CA LEU A 134 -10.11 16.19 1.28
C LEU A 134 -11.46 16.01 0.56
N VAL A 135 -12.49 15.57 1.27
CA VAL A 135 -13.84 15.39 0.75
C VAL A 135 -14.55 16.75 0.76
N GLY A 136 -14.98 17.22 -0.41
CA GLY A 136 -15.68 18.52 -0.51
C GLY A 136 -16.43 18.68 -1.82
N ARG A 137 -16.89 19.90 -2.08
CA ARG A 137 -17.69 20.21 -3.28
C ARG A 137 -16.93 19.82 -4.56
N GLY A 138 -17.62 19.12 -5.46
CA GLY A 138 -17.05 18.64 -6.73
C GLY A 138 -16.30 17.31 -6.65
N VAL A 139 -16.15 16.71 -5.46
CA VAL A 139 -15.56 15.39 -5.30
C VAL A 139 -16.61 14.29 -5.50
N SER A 140 -16.33 13.34 -6.40
CA SER A 140 -17.18 12.18 -6.64
C SER A 140 -17.28 11.29 -5.40
N LEU A 141 -18.51 11.02 -4.94
CA LEU A 141 -18.77 10.07 -3.85
C LEU A 141 -18.29 8.66 -4.17
N ARG A 142 -18.32 8.26 -5.46
CA ARG A 142 -17.80 6.97 -5.92
C ARG A 142 -16.30 6.86 -5.66
N THR A 143 -15.55 7.91 -6.02
CA THR A 143 -14.10 8.00 -5.77
C THR A 143 -13.79 7.93 -4.28
N VAL A 144 -14.54 8.66 -3.45
CA VAL A 144 -14.34 8.67 -1.99
C VAL A 144 -14.62 7.29 -1.41
N ARG A 145 -15.75 6.68 -1.77
CA ARG A 145 -16.11 5.32 -1.35
C ARG A 145 -15.01 4.33 -1.72
N ASP A 146 -14.59 4.31 -2.98
CA ASP A 146 -13.60 3.34 -3.46
C ASP A 146 -12.22 3.56 -2.80
N ALA A 147 -11.81 4.82 -2.60
CA ALA A 147 -10.58 5.13 -1.88
C ALA A 147 -10.65 4.76 -0.38
N LEU A 148 -11.78 4.98 0.29
CA LEU A 148 -11.96 4.58 1.69
C LEU A 148 -12.03 3.06 1.85
N LEU A 149 -12.72 2.35 0.95
CA LEU A 149 -12.72 0.87 0.92
C LEU A 149 -11.32 0.32 0.67
N THR A 150 -10.54 0.99 -0.18
CA THR A 150 -9.12 0.70 -0.35
C THR A 150 -8.36 0.87 0.97
N GLY A 151 -8.60 1.98 1.69
CA GLY A 151 -8.01 2.22 3.01
C GLY A 151 -8.39 1.15 4.03
N VAL A 152 -9.66 0.75 4.10
CA VAL A 152 -10.12 -0.34 4.97
C VAL A 152 -9.39 -1.64 4.62
N ALA A 153 -9.29 -1.99 3.34
CA ALA A 153 -8.55 -3.18 2.91
C ALA A 153 -7.05 -3.09 3.27
N ILE A 154 -6.43 -1.92 3.11
CA ILE A 154 -5.04 -1.65 3.53
C ILE A 154 -4.87 -1.91 5.02
N GLY A 155 -5.74 -1.33 5.86
CA GLY A 155 -5.65 -1.54 7.30
C GLY A 155 -5.90 -2.99 7.69
N ALA A 156 -6.89 -3.64 7.08
CA ALA A 156 -7.24 -5.03 7.36
C ALA A 156 -6.09 -5.99 7.02
N TYR A 157 -5.52 -5.94 5.82
CA TYR A 157 -4.38 -6.80 5.50
C TYR A 157 -3.16 -6.43 6.35
N THR A 158 -2.98 -5.16 6.74
CA THR A 158 -1.85 -4.74 7.59
C THR A 158 -1.94 -5.39 8.97
N VAL A 159 -3.13 -5.46 9.57
CA VAL A 159 -3.33 -6.14 10.88
C VAL A 159 -3.12 -7.64 10.75
N VAL A 160 -3.68 -8.25 9.70
CA VAL A 160 -3.48 -9.68 9.38
C VAL A 160 -2.00 -10.00 9.18
N ASP A 161 -1.29 -9.19 8.40
CA ASP A 161 0.14 -9.36 8.12
C ASP A 161 1.01 -9.08 9.34
N ALA A 162 0.61 -8.15 10.21
CA ALA A 162 1.30 -7.91 11.47
C ALA A 162 1.21 -9.13 12.39
N HIS A 163 0.06 -9.80 12.48
CA HIS A 163 -0.04 -11.05 13.22
C HIS A 163 0.70 -12.19 12.52
N GLY A 164 0.49 -12.39 11.22
CA GLY A 164 1.12 -13.44 10.43
C GLY A 164 2.65 -13.38 10.46
N SER A 165 3.22 -12.18 10.43
CA SER A 165 4.68 -11.99 10.55
C SER A 165 5.22 -12.29 11.96
N ARG A 166 4.43 -12.11 13.03
CA ARG A 166 4.82 -12.47 14.41
C ARG A 166 4.87 -14.00 14.63
N VAL A 167 4.06 -14.76 13.89
CA VAL A 167 4.04 -16.24 13.96
C VAL A 167 4.95 -16.90 12.92
N SER A 168 5.42 -16.15 11.92
CA SER A 168 6.39 -16.63 10.93
C SER A 168 7.78 -16.78 11.57
N PRO A 169 8.54 -17.85 11.26
CA PRO A 169 9.95 -17.97 11.65
C PRO A 169 10.83 -16.87 11.06
N ASP A 170 10.44 -16.32 9.91
CA ASP A 170 11.16 -15.24 9.23
C ASP A 170 10.17 -14.21 8.68
N ALA A 171 10.27 -12.96 9.16
CA ALA A 171 9.39 -11.87 8.76
C ALA A 171 9.60 -11.42 7.29
N VAL A 172 10.81 -11.61 6.75
CA VAL A 172 11.15 -11.36 5.34
C VAL A 172 10.50 -12.40 4.45
N ALA A 173 10.62 -13.67 4.81
CA ALA A 173 9.95 -14.74 4.09
C ALA A 173 8.43 -14.52 4.10
N TYR A 174 7.84 -14.08 5.23
CA TYR A 174 6.43 -13.70 5.31
C TYR A 174 6.08 -12.58 4.33
N GLY A 175 6.80 -11.45 4.37
CA GLY A 175 6.46 -10.28 3.56
C GLY A 175 6.56 -10.53 2.05
N LEU A 176 7.60 -11.24 1.61
CA LEU A 176 7.74 -11.65 0.22
C LEU A 176 6.66 -12.67 -0.18
N SER A 177 6.33 -13.61 0.70
CA SER A 177 5.24 -14.56 0.49
C SER A 177 3.87 -13.88 0.40
N SER A 178 3.65 -12.78 1.14
CA SER A 178 2.43 -11.97 1.06
C SER A 178 2.28 -11.37 -0.35
N THR A 179 3.37 -10.86 -0.94
CA THR A 179 3.37 -10.38 -2.34
C THR A 179 3.04 -11.50 -3.33
N ALA A 180 3.64 -12.68 -3.17
CA ALA A 180 3.35 -13.84 -4.02
C ALA A 180 1.89 -14.33 -3.86
N THR A 181 1.36 -14.31 -2.64
CA THR A 181 0.00 -14.77 -2.34
C THR A 181 -1.04 -13.77 -2.85
N ALA A 182 -0.77 -12.46 -2.74
CA ALA A 182 -1.58 -11.43 -3.38
C ALA A 182 -1.60 -11.61 -4.91
N ALA A 183 -0.44 -11.88 -5.53
CA ALA A 183 -0.35 -12.17 -6.96
C ALA A 183 -1.20 -13.39 -7.35
N ALA A 184 -1.14 -14.46 -6.56
CA ALA A 184 -1.94 -15.67 -6.77
C ALA A 184 -3.45 -15.40 -6.64
N GLY A 185 -3.87 -14.71 -5.58
CA GLY A 185 -5.28 -14.37 -5.34
C GLY A 185 -5.87 -13.46 -6.42
N ILE A 186 -5.13 -12.42 -6.82
CA ILE A 186 -5.52 -11.51 -7.91
C ILE A 186 -5.60 -12.28 -9.23
N SER A 187 -4.61 -13.13 -9.52
CA SER A 187 -4.61 -13.94 -10.74
C SER A 187 -5.80 -14.90 -10.79
N ALA A 188 -6.09 -15.58 -9.68
CA ALA A 188 -7.26 -16.46 -9.58
C ALA A 188 -8.57 -15.68 -9.85
N ALA A 189 -8.74 -14.50 -9.25
CA ALA A 189 -9.92 -13.67 -9.46
C ALA A 189 -10.11 -13.24 -10.92
N PHE A 190 -9.02 -12.90 -11.62
CA PHE A 190 -9.08 -12.53 -13.04
C PHE A 190 -9.30 -13.73 -13.97
N LEU A 191 -8.72 -14.89 -13.64
CA LEU A 191 -8.92 -16.13 -14.40
C LEU A 191 -10.37 -16.61 -14.30
N VAL A 192 -10.98 -16.56 -13.12
CA VAL A 192 -12.42 -16.89 -12.93
C VAL A 192 -13.33 -15.96 -13.74
N ARG A 193 -12.92 -14.71 -13.97
CA ARG A 193 -13.63 -13.75 -14.82
C ARG A 193 -13.36 -13.95 -16.33
N GLY A 194 -12.64 -15.00 -16.72
CA GLY A 194 -12.32 -15.29 -18.12
C GLY A 194 -11.31 -14.31 -18.75
N ARG A 195 -10.56 -13.56 -17.95
CA ARG A 195 -9.64 -12.51 -18.45
C ARG A 195 -8.27 -13.04 -18.89
N GLY A 196 -7.99 -14.34 -18.72
CA GLY A 196 -6.72 -14.98 -19.11
C GLY A 196 -6.23 -14.64 -20.52
N PRO A 197 -7.05 -14.86 -21.57
CA PRO A 197 -6.65 -14.51 -22.94
C PRO A 197 -6.32 -13.02 -23.12
N ALA A 198 -7.04 -12.14 -22.43
CA ALA A 198 -6.81 -10.70 -22.51
C ALA A 198 -5.45 -10.30 -21.90
N LEU A 199 -5.03 -10.94 -20.80
CA LEU A 199 -3.70 -10.70 -20.23
C LEU A 199 -2.59 -11.16 -21.19
N VAL A 200 -2.72 -12.37 -21.75
CA VAL A 200 -1.73 -12.91 -22.70
C VAL A 200 -1.61 -12.02 -23.93
N ALA A 201 -2.75 -11.59 -24.49
CA ALA A 201 -2.78 -10.70 -25.65
C ALA A 201 -2.18 -9.31 -25.35
N ALA A 202 -2.39 -8.79 -24.14
CA ALA A 202 -1.87 -7.50 -23.69
C ALA A 202 -0.38 -7.55 -23.31
N TRP A 203 0.19 -8.75 -23.08
CA TRP A 203 1.56 -8.90 -22.60
C TRP A 203 2.63 -8.20 -23.46
N PRO A 204 2.68 -8.38 -24.80
CA PRO A 204 3.72 -7.75 -25.62
C PRO A 204 3.69 -6.22 -25.57
N ALA A 205 2.50 -5.62 -25.39
CA ALA A 205 2.32 -4.17 -25.33
C ALA A 205 2.70 -3.57 -23.97
N HIS A 206 2.56 -4.33 -22.88
CA HIS A 206 2.65 -3.76 -21.53
C HIS A 206 3.70 -4.41 -20.61
N TRP A 207 4.40 -5.46 -21.03
CA TRP A 207 5.35 -6.19 -20.18
C TRP A 207 6.38 -5.29 -19.51
N LYS A 208 6.90 -4.26 -20.21
CA LYS A 208 7.87 -3.30 -19.62
C LYS A 208 7.27 -2.55 -18.43
N ARG A 209 6.06 -2.03 -18.61
CA ARG A 209 5.33 -1.31 -17.56
C ARG A 209 5.04 -2.23 -16.38
N TRP A 210 4.55 -3.44 -16.66
CA TRP A 210 4.23 -4.42 -15.62
C TRP A 210 5.48 -4.89 -14.88
N SER A 211 6.60 -5.03 -15.58
CA SER A 211 7.88 -5.41 -14.97
C SER A 211 8.42 -4.32 -14.05
N VAL A 212 8.43 -3.06 -14.49
CA VAL A 212 8.86 -1.95 -13.62
C VAL A 212 7.92 -1.79 -12.44
N ALA A 213 6.61 -1.77 -12.67
CA ALA A 213 5.63 -1.63 -11.58
C ALA A 213 5.70 -2.81 -10.59
N GLY A 214 5.79 -4.05 -11.07
CA GLY A 214 5.89 -5.25 -10.26
C GLY A 214 7.20 -5.31 -9.46
N ALA A 215 8.32 -4.95 -10.08
CA ALA A 215 9.60 -4.82 -9.38
C ALA A 215 9.54 -3.72 -8.30
N CYS A 216 8.94 -2.56 -8.60
CA CYS A 216 8.72 -1.51 -7.59
C CYS A 216 7.84 -2.00 -6.43
N THR A 217 6.77 -2.76 -6.70
CA THR A 217 5.91 -3.32 -5.65
C THR A 217 6.68 -4.29 -4.76
N ALA A 218 7.38 -5.26 -5.36
CA ALA A 218 8.17 -6.25 -4.62
C ALA A 218 9.32 -5.61 -3.83
N ALA A 219 10.07 -4.70 -4.46
CA ALA A 219 11.19 -4.01 -3.82
C ALA A 219 10.73 -3.07 -2.71
N ALA A 220 9.63 -2.30 -2.91
CA ALA A 220 9.09 -1.44 -1.86
C ALA A 220 8.79 -2.23 -0.59
N TYR A 221 8.15 -3.39 -0.75
CA TYR A 221 7.82 -4.26 0.38
C TYR A 221 9.08 -4.83 1.04
N ALA A 222 10.03 -5.37 0.25
CA ALA A 222 11.29 -5.88 0.76
C ALA A 222 12.10 -4.83 1.54
N LEU A 223 12.18 -3.60 1.01
CA LEU A 223 12.91 -2.50 1.65
C LEU A 223 12.29 -2.10 2.99
N VAL A 224 10.96 -2.05 3.09
CA VAL A 224 10.25 -1.80 4.36
C VAL A 224 10.62 -2.87 5.39
N VAL A 225 10.61 -4.13 4.96
CA VAL A 225 10.96 -5.24 5.85
C VAL A 225 12.41 -5.15 6.34
N VAL A 226 13.36 -4.81 5.47
CA VAL A 226 14.76 -4.63 5.91
C VAL A 226 14.87 -3.42 6.84
N ALA A 227 14.16 -2.32 6.56
CA ALA A 227 14.19 -1.12 7.38
C ALA A 227 13.73 -1.37 8.82
N VAL A 228 12.67 -2.18 9.02
CA VAL A 228 12.17 -2.48 10.37
C VAL A 228 13.11 -3.37 11.20
N ARG A 229 14.14 -3.98 10.59
CA ARG A 229 15.21 -4.67 11.33
C ARG A 229 16.23 -3.70 11.93
N HIS A 230 16.28 -2.47 11.42
CA HIS A 230 17.29 -1.47 11.78
C HIS A 230 16.70 -0.24 12.50
N ALA A 231 15.37 -0.11 12.54
CA ALA A 231 14.66 0.94 13.25
C ALA A 231 13.28 0.46 13.73
N PRO A 232 12.67 1.14 14.72
CA PRO A 232 11.32 0.82 15.18
C PRO A 232 10.30 0.79 14.03
N VAL A 233 9.35 -0.15 14.07
CA VAL A 233 8.31 -0.31 13.04
C VAL A 233 7.54 0.99 12.82
N GLY A 234 7.19 1.69 13.91
CA GLY A 234 6.57 3.00 13.84
C GLY A 234 7.40 3.95 12.97
N TYR A 235 8.68 4.15 13.30
CA TYR A 235 9.59 5.05 12.57
C TYR A 235 9.57 4.81 11.06
N VAL A 236 9.67 3.55 10.63
CA VAL A 236 9.63 3.16 9.22
C VAL A 236 8.26 3.43 8.59
N ALA A 237 7.18 3.15 9.32
CA ALA A 237 5.81 3.36 8.82
C ALA A 237 5.54 4.83 8.47
N VAL A 238 5.96 5.78 9.30
CA VAL A 238 5.80 7.22 8.97
C VAL A 238 6.60 7.66 7.77
N LEU A 239 7.84 7.21 7.66
CA LEU A 239 8.66 7.56 6.51
C LEU A 239 8.02 7.05 5.21
N ARG A 240 7.33 5.91 5.26
CA ARG A 240 6.53 5.40 4.13
C ARG A 240 5.30 6.27 3.83
N GLU A 241 4.68 6.90 4.82
CA GLU A 241 3.56 7.83 4.61
C GLU A 241 3.97 9.12 3.89
N SER A 242 5.27 9.42 3.75
CA SER A 242 5.75 10.49 2.84
C SER A 242 5.30 10.26 1.38
N SER A 243 5.01 9.00 1.01
CA SER A 243 4.42 8.68 -0.29
C SER A 243 3.10 9.41 -0.56
N VAL A 244 2.31 9.73 0.47
CA VAL A 244 1.07 10.51 0.35
C VAL A 244 1.35 11.89 -0.23
N VAL A 245 2.37 12.56 0.29
CA VAL A 245 2.82 13.88 -0.20
C VAL A 245 3.36 13.76 -1.63
N LEU A 246 4.18 12.74 -1.90
CA LEU A 246 4.67 12.47 -3.25
C LEU A 246 3.53 12.25 -4.24
N GLY A 247 2.50 11.49 -3.85
CA GLY A 247 1.34 11.24 -4.70
C GLY A 247 0.53 12.48 -5.01
N ALA A 248 0.35 13.38 -4.04
CA ALA A 248 -0.29 14.68 -4.26
C ALA A 248 0.51 15.56 -5.25
N LEU A 249 1.83 15.64 -5.07
CA LEU A 249 2.73 16.41 -5.95
C LEU A 249 2.79 15.85 -7.36
N VAL A 250 2.89 14.52 -7.48
CA VAL A 250 2.91 13.79 -8.75
C VAL A 250 1.58 13.96 -9.49
N GLY A 251 0.45 13.83 -8.80
CA GLY A 251 -0.88 14.04 -9.40
C GLY A 251 -1.02 15.44 -9.99
N TRP A 252 -0.51 16.45 -9.28
CA TRP A 252 -0.47 17.80 -9.82
C TRP A 252 0.46 17.96 -11.02
N ARG A 253 1.72 17.55 -10.88
CA ARG A 253 2.76 17.91 -11.85
C ARG A 253 2.75 17.04 -13.10
N ILE A 254 2.44 15.76 -12.96
CA ILE A 254 2.51 14.76 -14.04
C ILE A 254 1.11 14.49 -14.61
N LEU A 255 0.10 14.37 -13.76
CA LEU A 255 -1.28 14.10 -14.21
C LEU A 255 -2.06 15.39 -14.49
N HIS A 256 -1.48 16.56 -14.24
CA HIS A 256 -2.09 17.87 -14.46
C HIS A 256 -3.42 18.04 -13.69
N GLU A 257 -3.56 17.33 -12.56
CA GLU A 257 -4.72 17.44 -11.69
C GLU A 257 -4.68 18.78 -10.94
N PRO A 258 -5.84 19.37 -10.60
CA PRO A 258 -5.87 20.62 -9.85
C PRO A 258 -5.25 20.42 -8.46
N LEU A 259 -4.08 21.04 -8.22
CA LEU A 259 -3.48 21.14 -6.89
C LEU A 259 -4.20 22.23 -6.12
N GLY A 260 -5.39 21.92 -5.64
CA GLY A 260 -6.01 22.76 -4.62
C GLY A 260 -5.09 22.79 -3.39
N GLY A 261 -4.83 23.98 -2.84
CA GLY A 261 -4.02 24.13 -1.61
C GLY A 261 -4.48 23.18 -0.50
N ARG A 262 -5.78 22.87 -0.46
CA ARG A 262 -6.38 21.87 0.43
C ARG A 262 -5.76 20.47 0.31
N ARG A 263 -5.48 19.96 -0.90
CA ARG A 263 -4.90 18.62 -1.11
C ARG A 263 -3.46 18.54 -0.60
N LEU A 264 -2.67 19.59 -0.86
CA LEU A 264 -1.29 19.67 -0.40
C LEU A 264 -1.24 19.82 1.13
N VAL A 265 -1.99 20.77 1.69
CA VAL A 265 -2.09 20.97 3.14
C VAL A 265 -2.54 19.69 3.84
N SER A 266 -3.58 19.02 3.35
CA SER A 266 -4.05 17.77 3.94
C SER A 266 -2.97 16.68 3.93
N SER A 267 -2.20 16.57 2.84
CA SER A 267 -1.12 15.59 2.73
C SER A 267 -0.01 15.84 3.76
N PHE A 268 0.36 17.11 3.98
CA PHE A 268 1.30 17.48 5.04
C PHE A 268 0.74 17.26 6.43
N VAL A 269 -0.54 17.57 6.68
CA VAL A 269 -1.20 17.32 7.98
C VAL A 269 -1.28 15.81 8.25
N ILE A 270 -1.57 14.98 7.25
CA ILE A 270 -1.52 13.51 7.37
C ILE A 270 -0.11 13.08 7.77
N LEU A 271 0.93 13.55 7.06
CA LEU A 271 2.32 13.21 7.39
C LEU A 271 2.70 13.65 8.81
N ALA A 272 2.35 14.86 9.21
CA ALA A 272 2.61 15.41 10.55
C ALA A 272 1.84 14.68 11.65
N GLY A 273 0.57 14.34 11.40
CA GLY A 273 -0.24 13.54 12.32
C GLY A 273 0.38 12.16 12.52
N MET A 274 0.82 11.51 11.44
CA MET A 274 1.50 10.22 11.53
C MET A 274 2.83 10.33 12.32
N LEU A 275 3.59 11.42 12.15
CA LEU A 275 4.78 11.71 12.98
C LEU A 275 4.42 11.81 14.46
N GLY A 276 3.33 12.51 14.79
CA GLY A 276 2.82 12.63 16.16
C GLY A 276 2.38 11.28 16.77
N LEU A 277 1.75 10.42 15.96
CA LEU A 277 1.36 9.06 16.36
C LEU A 277 2.57 8.25 16.85
N ILE A 278 3.71 8.36 16.16
CA ILE A 278 4.94 7.67 16.58
C ILE A 278 5.54 8.29 17.82
N ALA A 279 5.69 9.62 17.84
CA ALA A 279 6.30 10.32 18.97
C ALA A 279 5.56 10.02 20.28
N ALA A 280 4.27 9.71 20.21
CA ALA A 280 3.47 9.25 21.34
C ALA A 280 3.79 7.83 21.81
N THR A 281 4.25 6.96 20.91
CA THR A 281 4.43 5.51 21.14
C THR A 281 5.89 5.10 21.36
N LEU A 282 6.84 6.03 21.24
CA LEU A 282 8.25 5.87 21.60
C LEU A 282 8.46 6.22 23.08
#